data_AF-A0A7L6CL89-F1
#
_entry.id   AF-A0A7L6CL89-F1
#
_cell.length_a   1.000
_cell.length_b   1.000
_cell.length_c   1.000
_cell.angle_alpha   90.00
_cell.angle_beta   90.00
_cell.angle_gamma   90.00
#
_symmetry.space_group_name_H-M   'P 1'
#
loop_
_entity.id
_entity.type
_entity.pdbx_description
1 polymer ?
#
loop_
_entity_poly.entity_id
_entity_poly.type
_entity_poly.pdbx_seq_one_letter_code
_entity_poly.pdbx_strand_id
1 'polypeptide(L)'
;MSANELALKFSTAPAEQMIGVLPVLEVKEALREEVEDDVMTEVWQEHQFEMDAVEEQTEEANRLARKFERVAEDFATAIKLAITLPHNEAVRVLLDAIEENPGYGRKPVKG
;
A
#
# COMPACT_ATOMS: atom_id res chain seq x y z
N MET A 1 36.90 31.38 24.11
CA MET A 1 35.79 32.36 24.15
C MET A 1 35.58 32.85 22.73
N SER A 2 34.34 32.79 22.23
CA SER A 2 33.98 33.22 20.87
C SER A 2 33.82 34.75 20.78
N ALA A 3 33.90 35.31 19.59
CA ALA A 3 33.77 36.76 19.38
C ALA A 3 32.42 37.32 19.89
N ASN A 4 31.35 36.53 19.78
CA ASN A 4 30.02 36.88 20.29
C ASN A 4 29.97 36.90 21.83
N GLU A 5 30.67 35.97 22.49
CA GLU A 5 30.76 35.93 23.96
C GLU A 5 31.51 37.15 24.52
N LEU A 6 32.51 37.66 23.79
CA LEU A 6 33.23 38.88 24.15
C LEU A 6 32.38 40.13 23.89
N ALA A 7 31.65 40.18 22.77
CA ALA A 7 30.74 41.28 22.44
C ALA A 7 29.63 41.44 23.51
N LEU A 8 29.05 40.35 23.99
CA LEU A 8 28.03 40.38 25.06
C LEU A 8 28.59 40.82 26.42
N LYS A 9 29.82 40.39 26.77
CA LYS A 9 30.42 40.70 28.09
C LYS A 9 30.95 42.13 28.22
N PHE A 10 31.39 42.73 27.12
CA PHE A 10 32.08 44.03 27.13
C PHE A 10 31.30 45.14 26.40
N SER A 11 30.13 44.84 25.84
CA SER A 11 29.25 45.85 25.24
C SER A 11 28.58 46.71 26.31
N THR A 12 28.57 48.02 26.06
CA THR A 12 27.79 49.02 26.81
C THR A 12 26.47 49.39 26.11
N ALA A 13 26.13 48.70 25.02
CA ALA A 13 24.91 48.96 24.25
C ALA A 13 23.65 48.45 24.97
N PRO A 14 22.50 49.15 24.86
CA PRO A 14 21.22 48.68 25.37
C PRO A 14 20.85 47.28 24.83
N ALA A 15 20.11 46.50 25.61
CA ALA A 15 19.77 45.12 25.28
C ALA A 15 19.06 44.97 23.92
N GLU A 16 18.28 45.98 23.50
CA GLU A 16 17.63 45.96 22.19
C GLU A 16 18.62 46.03 21.01
N GLN A 17 19.82 46.58 21.22
CA GLN A 17 20.88 46.66 20.21
C GLN A 17 21.82 45.44 20.23
N MET A 18 21.64 44.52 21.18
CA MET A 18 22.39 43.26 21.29
C MET A 18 21.70 42.07 20.63
N ILE A 19 20.51 42.26 20.05
CA ILE A 19 19.82 41.25 19.26
C ILE A 19 20.50 41.18 17.90
N GLY A 20 21.25 40.10 17.66
CA GLY A 20 21.85 39.83 16.36
C GLY A 20 20.75 39.71 15.31
N VAL A 21 20.77 40.60 14.31
CA VAL A 21 19.91 40.46 13.12
C VAL A 21 20.50 39.35 12.27
N LEU A 22 19.87 38.18 12.29
CA LEU A 22 20.23 37.05 11.44
C LEU A 22 19.99 37.44 9.97
N PRO A 23 20.99 37.30 9.08
CA PRO A 23 20.81 37.54 7.65
C PRO A 23 19.69 36.66 7.09
N VAL A 24 18.87 37.23 6.19
CA VAL A 24 17.75 36.51 5.54
C VAL A 24 18.20 35.20 4.88
N LEU A 25 19.44 35.12 4.39
CA LEU A 25 20.00 33.91 3.80
C LEU A 25 20.17 32.79 4.83
N GLU A 26 20.71 33.09 6.01
CA GLU A 26 20.90 32.11 7.09
C GLU A 26 19.55 31.59 7.61
N VAL A 27 18.55 32.46 7.70
CA VAL A 27 17.17 32.06 8.08
C VAL A 27 16.54 31.17 7.01
N LYS A 28 16.73 31.50 5.73
CA LYS A 28 16.20 30.68 4.62
C LYS A 28 16.85 29.32 4.54
N GLU A 29 18.16 29.24 4.79
CA GLU A 29 18.90 27.98 4.77
C GLU A 29 18.47 27.10 5.94
N ALA A 30 18.34 27.67 7.14
CA ALA A 30 17.84 26.95 8.31
C ALA A 30 16.41 26.41 8.12
N LEU A 31 15.51 27.21 7.52
CA LEU A 31 14.14 26.77 7.23
C LEU A 31 14.06 25.81 6.04
N ARG A 32 15.03 25.85 5.13
CA ARG A 32 15.01 25.00 3.94
C ARG A 32 15.13 23.53 4.31
N GLU A 33 16.03 23.19 5.24
CA GLU A 33 16.20 21.81 5.68
C GLU A 33 14.91 21.26 6.30
N GLU A 34 14.29 22.01 7.21
CA GLU A 34 13.01 21.64 7.84
C GLU A 34 11.89 21.44 6.81
N VAL A 35 11.73 22.38 5.88
CA VAL A 35 10.69 22.29 4.84
C VAL A 35 10.98 21.17 3.84
N GLU A 36 12.24 20.94 3.50
CA GLU A 36 12.64 19.84 2.60
C GLU A 36 12.32 18.49 3.23
N ASP A 37 12.63 18.31 4.51
CA ASP A 37 12.30 17.09 5.26
C ASP A 37 10.80 16.88 5.39
N ASP A 38 10.03 17.93 5.68
CA ASP A 38 8.56 17.87 5.77
C ASP A 38 7.94 17.46 4.43
N VAL A 39 8.35 18.11 3.34
CA VAL A 39 7.84 17.82 1.99
C VAL A 39 8.22 16.40 1.58
N MET A 40 9.47 15.99 1.80
CA MET A 40 9.91 14.64 1.47
C MET A 40 9.17 13.58 2.29
N THR A 41 8.88 13.87 3.56
CA THR A 41 8.10 13.00 4.42
C THR A 41 6.66 12.87 3.94
N GLU A 42 6.00 13.97 3.60
CA GLU A 42 4.63 13.97 3.12
C GLU A 42 4.50 13.22 1.78
N VAL A 43 5.38 13.51 0.82
CA VAL A 43 5.42 12.83 -0.48
C VAL A 43 5.68 11.34 -0.31
N TRP A 44 6.61 10.97 0.58
CA TRP A 44 6.89 9.56 0.87
C TRP A 44 5.68 8.85 1.49
N GLN A 45 4.99 9.51 2.42
CA GLN A 45 3.79 8.95 3.06
C GLN A 45 2.65 8.77 2.04
N GLU A 46 2.36 9.77 1.22
CA GLU A 46 1.34 9.67 0.17
C GLU A 46 1.65 8.53 -0.80
N HIS A 47 2.90 8.44 -1.24
CA HIS A 47 3.33 7.35 -2.11
C HIS A 47 3.18 5.97 -1.46
N GLN A 48 3.52 5.85 -0.16
CA GLN A 48 3.33 4.61 0.58
C GLN A 48 1.85 4.23 0.67
N PHE A 49 0.95 5.19 0.92
CA PHE A 49 -0.49 4.92 0.92
C PHE A 49 -0.99 4.43 -0.43
N GLU A 50 -0.53 5.02 -1.53
CA GLU A 50 -0.88 4.55 -2.88
C GLU A 50 -0.38 3.12 -3.12
N MET A 51 0.85 2.82 -2.70
CA MET A 51 1.40 1.47 -2.81
C MET A 51 0.60 0.44 -2.01
N ASP A 52 0.26 0.75 -0.77
CA ASP A 52 -0.54 -0.14 0.10
C ASP A 52 -1.92 -0.40 -0.50
N ALA A 53 -2.56 0.63 -1.07
CA ALA A 53 -3.86 0.51 -1.73
C ALA A 53 -3.80 -0.34 -3.01
N VAL A 54 -2.72 -0.22 -3.79
CA VAL A 54 -2.50 -1.08 -4.96
C VAL A 54 -2.23 -2.50 -4.54
N GLU A 55 -1.40 -2.73 -3.51
CA GLU A 55 -1.11 -4.05 -2.98
C GLU A 55 -2.39 -4.76 -2.53
N GLU A 56 -3.24 -4.08 -1.74
CA GLU A 56 -4.53 -4.62 -1.31
C GLU A 56 -5.40 -5.06 -2.50
N GLN A 57 -5.53 -4.22 -3.53
CA GLN A 57 -6.27 -4.58 -4.74
C GLN A 57 -5.67 -5.81 -5.44
N THR A 58 -4.35 -5.90 -5.53
CA THR A 58 -3.70 -7.07 -6.12
C THR A 58 -3.91 -8.33 -5.27
N GLU A 59 -3.91 -8.23 -3.94
CA GLU A 59 -4.21 -9.34 -3.06
C GLU A 59 -5.65 -9.83 -3.23
N GLU A 60 -6.63 -8.92 -3.31
CA GLU A 60 -8.02 -9.27 -3.55
C GLU A 60 -8.20 -9.98 -4.89
N ALA A 61 -7.58 -9.45 -5.94
CA ALA A 61 -7.58 -10.08 -7.27
C ALA A 61 -6.93 -11.47 -7.22
N ASN A 62 -5.81 -11.62 -6.51
CA ASN A 62 -5.14 -12.91 -6.33
C ASN A 62 -5.98 -13.91 -5.51
N ARG A 63 -6.67 -13.46 -4.47
CA ARG A 63 -7.60 -14.29 -3.69
C ARG A 63 -8.75 -14.80 -4.58
N LEU A 64 -9.29 -13.92 -5.43
CA LEU A 64 -10.33 -14.30 -6.39
C LEU A 64 -9.80 -15.29 -7.43
N ALA A 65 -8.59 -15.06 -7.97
CA ALA A 65 -7.95 -15.97 -8.90
C ALA A 65 -7.75 -17.37 -8.29
N ARG A 66 -7.22 -17.47 -7.07
CA ARG A 66 -7.05 -18.73 -6.33
C ARG A 66 -8.37 -19.46 -6.11
N LYS A 67 -9.47 -18.74 -5.90
CA LYS A 67 -10.81 -19.35 -5.80
C LYS A 67 -11.19 -20.01 -7.13
N PHE A 68 -10.95 -19.36 -8.26
CA PHE A 68 -11.21 -19.95 -9.57
C PHE A 68 -10.29 -21.12 -9.90
N GLU A 69 -9.02 -21.05 -9.52
CA GLU A 69 -8.08 -22.18 -9.65
C GLU A 69 -8.56 -23.40 -8.88
N ARG A 70 -8.94 -23.24 -7.60
CA ARG A 70 -9.47 -24.33 -6.79
C ARG A 70 -10.72 -24.96 -7.42
N VAL A 71 -11.66 -24.13 -7.88
CA VAL A 71 -12.87 -24.63 -8.56
C VAL A 71 -12.49 -25.43 -9.81
N ALA A 72 -11.51 -24.97 -10.60
CA ALA A 72 -11.04 -25.70 -11.77
C ALA A 72 -10.37 -27.04 -11.40
N GLU A 73 -9.61 -27.09 -10.31
CA GLU A 73 -9.00 -28.32 -9.78
C GLU A 73 -10.05 -29.33 -9.31
N ASP A 74 -11.08 -28.86 -8.62
CA ASP A 74 -12.20 -29.69 -8.14
C ASP A 74 -12.92 -30.34 -9.34
N PHE A 75 -13.25 -29.54 -10.37
CA PHE A 75 -13.85 -30.07 -11.60
C PHE A 75 -12.92 -31.03 -12.34
N ALA A 76 -11.63 -30.70 -12.48
CA ALA A 76 -10.67 -31.59 -13.14
C ALA A 76 -10.56 -32.93 -12.41
N THR A 77 -10.61 -32.93 -11.08
CA THR A 77 -10.58 -34.13 -10.24
C THR A 77 -11.87 -34.93 -10.38
N ALA A 78 -13.03 -34.27 -10.34
CA ALA A 78 -14.33 -34.91 -10.54
C ALA A 78 -14.43 -35.56 -11.93
N ILE A 79 -13.93 -34.90 -12.98
CA ILE A 79 -13.88 -35.46 -14.34
C ILE A 79 -12.95 -36.68 -14.40
N LYS A 80 -11.75 -36.60 -13.82
CA LYS A 80 -10.82 -37.74 -13.77
C LYS A 80 -11.46 -38.95 -13.08
N LEU A 81 -12.19 -38.72 -11.99
CA LEU A 81 -12.90 -39.77 -11.27
C LEU A 81 -14.06 -40.33 -12.10
N ALA A 82 -14.88 -39.46 -12.71
CA ALA A 82 -16.03 -39.83 -13.52
C ALA A 82 -15.65 -40.75 -14.71
N ILE A 83 -14.50 -40.54 -15.33
CA ILE A 83 -14.02 -41.38 -16.45
C ILE A 83 -13.74 -42.83 -16.00
N THR A 84 -13.46 -43.05 -14.71
CA THR A 84 -13.17 -44.38 -14.16
C THR A 84 -14.41 -45.14 -13.67
N LEU A 85 -15.57 -44.47 -13.61
CA LEU A 85 -16.79 -44.99 -13.00
C LEU A 85 -17.87 -45.37 -14.04
N PRO A 86 -18.81 -46.27 -13.69
CA PRO A 86 -19.99 -46.51 -14.51
C PRO A 86 -20.83 -45.24 -14.69
N HIS A 87 -21.52 -45.14 -15.82
CA HIS A 87 -22.24 -43.93 -16.23
C HIS A 87 -23.13 -43.30 -15.14
N ASN A 88 -23.93 -44.09 -14.42
CA ASN A 88 -24.83 -43.58 -13.38
C ASN A 88 -24.09 -42.99 -12.17
N GLU A 89 -22.92 -43.53 -11.82
CA GLU A 89 -22.10 -43.03 -10.71
C GLU A 89 -21.27 -41.81 -11.16
N ALA A 90 -20.73 -41.85 -12.38
CA ALA A 90 -20.03 -40.74 -13.00
C ALA A 90 -20.89 -39.47 -13.10
N VAL A 91 -22.17 -39.62 -13.48
CA VAL A 91 -23.12 -38.50 -13.54
C VAL A 91 -23.34 -37.89 -12.16
N ARG A 92 -23.45 -38.71 -11.11
CA ARG A 92 -23.63 -38.20 -9.74
C ARG A 92 -22.41 -37.41 -9.26
N VAL A 93 -21.21 -37.95 -9.44
CA VAL A 93 -19.95 -37.26 -9.08
C VAL A 93 -19.81 -35.90 -9.76
N LEU A 94 -20.20 -35.80 -11.04
CA LEU A 94 -20.15 -34.53 -11.77
C LEU A 94 -21.22 -33.53 -11.31
N LEU A 95 -22.42 -34.01 -10.96
CA LEU A 95 -23.47 -33.15 -10.40
C LEU A 95 -23.10 -32.62 -9.02
N ASP A 96 -22.52 -33.48 -8.16
CA ASP A 96 -22.04 -33.08 -6.83
C ASP A 96 -21.00 -31.95 -6.95
N ALA A 97 -20.03 -32.07 -7.87
CA ALA A 97 -19.03 -31.02 -8.13
C ALA A 97 -19.64 -29.69 -8.64
N ILE A 98 -20.77 -29.74 -9.35
CA ILE A 98 -21.51 -28.55 -9.80
C ILE A 98 -22.26 -27.90 -8.63
N GLU A 99 -22.88 -28.70 -7.77
CA GLU A 99 -23.61 -28.22 -6.59
C GLU A 99 -22.69 -27.59 -5.56
N GLU A 100 -21.50 -28.17 -5.35
CA GLU A 100 -20.46 -27.64 -4.46
C GLU A 100 -19.84 -26.32 -4.98
N ASN A 101 -19.91 -26.07 -6.30
CA ASN A 101 -19.34 -24.88 -6.95
C ASN A 101 -20.38 -24.04 -7.70
N PRO A 102 -21.39 -23.47 -7.00
CA PRO A 102 -22.49 -22.76 -7.63
C PRO A 102 -22.00 -21.47 -8.31
N GLY A 103 -22.36 -21.31 -9.59
CA GLY A 103 -22.09 -20.10 -10.36
C GLY A 103 -20.91 -20.19 -11.34
N TYR A 104 -20.07 -21.23 -11.25
CA TYR A 104 -19.03 -21.47 -12.24
C TYR A 104 -19.65 -21.72 -13.64
N GLY A 105 -19.15 -21.02 -14.67
CA GLY A 105 -19.66 -21.13 -16.04
C GLY A 105 -21.00 -20.43 -16.33
N ARG A 106 -21.64 -19.78 -15.35
CA ARG A 106 -22.83 -18.96 -15.61
C ARG A 106 -22.42 -17.65 -16.30
N LYS A 107 -23.11 -17.29 -17.39
CA LYS A 107 -22.96 -15.96 -17.97
C LYS A 107 -23.38 -14.91 -16.93
N PRO A 108 -22.62 -13.81 -16.76
CA PRO A 108 -23.03 -12.74 -15.85
C PRO A 108 -24.43 -12.26 -16.26
N VAL A 109 -25.33 -12.20 -15.29
CA VAL A 109 -26.67 -11.62 -15.51
C VAL A 109 -26.44 -10.13 -15.77
N LYS A 110 -26.78 -9.67 -16.98
CA LYS A 110 -26.76 -8.24 -17.29
C LYS A 110 -27.79 -7.57 -16.37
N GLY A 111 -27.31 -6.81 -15.39
CA GLY A 111 -28.09 -5.79 -14.69
C GLY A 111 -28.28 -4.57 -15.58
#